data_AF-A0A318LW09-F1
#
_entry.id   AF-A0A318LW09-F1
#
_cell.length_a   1.000
_cell.length_b   1.000
_cell.length_c   1.000
_cell.angle_alpha   90.00
_cell.angle_beta   90.00
_cell.angle_gamma   90.00
#
_symmetry.space_group_name_H-M   'P 1'
#
loop_
_entity.id
_entity.type
_entity.pdbx_description
1 polymer ?
#
loop_
_entity_poly.entity_id
_entity_poly.type
_entity_poly.pdbx_seq_one_letter_code
_entity_poly.pdbx_strand_id
1 'polypeptide(L)'
;MSDPRLKRDADAENEVHDVASFVDPARNVVTPVLRLPEAAALAVVTAFAEIVGAAKRSRTATTEDRDGIVRSQVFEEGDVYLLDTPFDDFFADRYVMDFYNVRERGVCSRMHLHTGLRFVRMMTGPETRIRVSSLSPFEVTNVPGVTPFVPREFEDELPDAPEGVRRTRYNLVVPPCSFVDMQIPRGVSHQFNAIGEHAVIDSVHPEESIETFREKMSGYRMMAQTVFLAEELPSSEACENLPT
;
A
#
# COMPACT_ATOMS: atom_id res chain seq x y z
N MET A 1 -29.83 17.29 7.43
CA MET A 1 -29.49 16.32 6.38
C MET A 1 -27.98 16.27 6.34
N SER A 2 -27.38 15.13 6.70
CA SER A 2 -25.93 14.97 6.77
C SER A 2 -25.34 14.93 5.36
N ASP A 3 -24.18 15.57 5.20
CA ASP A 3 -23.39 15.65 3.98
C ASP A 3 -23.08 14.25 3.43
N PRO A 4 -23.40 13.92 2.16
CA PRO A 4 -23.13 12.62 1.56
C PRO A 4 -21.62 12.31 1.40
N ARG A 5 -20.73 13.26 1.70
CA ARG A 5 -19.27 13.15 1.53
C ARG A 5 -18.51 12.52 2.69
N LEU A 6 -19.14 12.27 3.84
CA LEU A 6 -18.48 11.67 5.01
C LEU A 6 -18.99 10.24 5.21
N LYS A 7 -18.07 9.29 5.44
CA LYS A 7 -18.43 7.89 5.74
C LYS A 7 -19.43 7.83 6.90
N ARG A 8 -20.48 7.04 6.73
CA ARG A 8 -21.45 6.70 7.79
C ARG A 8 -21.10 5.42 8.53
N ASP A 9 -20.22 4.62 7.91
CA ASP A 9 -19.69 3.35 8.39
C ASP A 9 -18.18 3.40 8.15
N ALA A 10 -17.39 3.10 9.17
CA ALA A 10 -15.95 3.14 9.07
C ALA A 10 -15.41 2.11 8.05
N ASP A 11 -16.15 1.02 7.79
CA ASP A 11 -15.79 0.01 6.78
C ASP A 11 -16.14 0.41 5.33
N ALA A 12 -16.73 1.59 5.09
CA ALA A 12 -17.18 1.97 3.75
C ALA A 12 -16.02 2.43 2.83
N GLU A 13 -16.01 1.97 1.58
CA GLU A 13 -14.98 2.31 0.57
C GLU A 13 -15.35 3.52 -0.32
N ASN A 14 -16.34 4.31 0.09
CA ASN A 14 -16.97 5.34 -0.75
C ASN A 14 -16.56 6.78 -0.41
N GLU A 15 -15.56 6.99 0.44
CA GLU A 15 -15.02 8.32 0.68
C GLU A 15 -14.07 8.69 -0.45
N VAL A 16 -14.63 9.34 -1.46
CA VAL A 16 -13.89 9.87 -2.59
C VAL A 16 -13.63 11.35 -2.35
N HIS A 17 -12.37 11.71 -2.10
CA HIS A 17 -11.97 13.11 -2.09
C HIS A 17 -11.86 13.64 -3.53
N ASP A 18 -12.24 14.90 -3.73
CA ASP A 18 -12.08 15.58 -5.01
C ASP A 18 -10.59 15.73 -5.36
N VAL A 19 -10.10 14.82 -6.20
CA VAL A 19 -8.73 14.83 -6.71
C VAL A 19 -8.43 16.10 -7.49
N ALA A 20 -9.43 16.79 -8.05
CA ALA A 20 -9.20 18.03 -8.76
C ALA A 20 -8.69 19.15 -7.84
N SER A 21 -8.98 19.10 -6.53
CA SER A 21 -8.55 20.10 -5.55
C SER A 21 -7.65 19.59 -4.42
N PHE A 22 -7.55 18.27 -4.25
CA PHE A 22 -6.69 17.67 -3.23
C PHE A 22 -5.20 18.00 -3.42
N VAL A 23 -4.50 18.21 -2.31
CA VAL A 23 -3.06 18.48 -2.26
C VAL A 23 -2.47 17.72 -1.08
N ASP A 24 -1.42 16.94 -1.33
CA ASP A 24 -0.70 16.27 -0.26
C ASP A 24 -0.15 17.29 0.74
N PRO A 25 -0.33 17.09 2.06
CA PRO A 25 0.18 18.01 3.08
C PRO A 25 1.70 17.88 3.30
N ALA A 26 2.31 16.83 2.77
CA ALA A 26 3.74 16.52 2.90
C ALA A 26 4.19 15.67 1.70
N ARG A 27 5.37 15.04 1.81
CA ARG A 27 5.92 14.14 0.78
C ARG A 27 6.23 12.79 1.38
N ASN A 28 6.07 11.75 0.57
CA ASN A 28 6.53 10.42 0.91
C ASN A 28 8.07 10.37 0.93
N VAL A 29 8.66 9.72 1.94
CA VAL A 29 10.11 9.58 2.06
C VAL A 29 10.49 8.14 1.75
N VAL A 30 11.39 7.93 0.79
CA VAL A 30 11.78 6.62 0.27
C VAL A 30 13.25 6.36 0.53
N THR A 31 13.58 5.20 1.10
CA THR A 31 14.95 4.79 1.42
C THR A 31 15.30 3.47 0.73
N PRO A 32 16.23 3.48 -0.24
CA PRO A 32 16.76 2.25 -0.84
C PRO A 32 17.60 1.49 0.18
N VAL A 33 17.16 0.29 0.57
CA VAL A 33 17.79 -0.45 1.68
C VAL A 33 18.86 -1.40 1.19
N LEU A 34 18.49 -2.32 0.29
CA LEU A 34 19.39 -3.36 -0.19
C LEU A 34 18.94 -3.93 -1.53
N ARG A 35 19.90 -4.55 -2.24
CA ARG A 35 19.65 -5.36 -3.43
C ARG A 35 20.26 -6.73 -3.21
N LEU A 36 19.47 -7.78 -3.46
CA LEU A 36 19.84 -9.16 -3.23
C LEU A 36 20.19 -9.86 -4.54
N PRO A 37 21.02 -10.91 -4.49
CA PRO A 37 21.06 -11.91 -5.55
C PRO A 37 19.66 -12.52 -5.77
N GLU A 38 19.34 -12.87 -7.02
CA GLU A 38 18.01 -13.36 -7.41
C GLU A 38 17.50 -14.52 -6.54
N ALA A 39 18.33 -15.54 -6.32
CA ALA A 39 17.95 -16.69 -5.49
C ALA A 39 17.64 -16.31 -4.03
N ALA A 40 18.36 -15.33 -3.47
CA ALA A 40 18.12 -14.85 -2.12
C ALA A 40 16.85 -13.97 -2.06
N ALA A 41 16.65 -13.08 -3.04
CA ALA A 41 15.44 -12.28 -3.14
C ALA A 41 14.19 -13.18 -3.22
N LEU A 42 14.22 -14.16 -4.13
CA LEU A 42 13.14 -15.14 -4.31
C LEU A 42 12.86 -15.90 -3.02
N ALA A 43 13.89 -16.45 -2.36
CA ALA A 43 13.70 -17.18 -1.12
C ALA A 43 13.01 -16.35 -0.03
N VAL A 44 13.37 -15.05 0.10
CA VAL A 44 12.76 -14.19 1.12
C VAL A 44 11.31 -13.85 0.77
N VAL A 45 11.04 -13.37 -0.46
CA VAL A 45 9.67 -12.97 -0.83
C VAL A 45 8.72 -14.17 -0.84
N THR A 46 9.17 -15.34 -1.29
CA THR A 46 8.37 -16.57 -1.22
C THR A 46 8.09 -16.97 0.23
N ALA A 47 9.06 -16.88 1.14
CA ALA A 47 8.82 -17.20 2.55
C ALA A 47 7.78 -16.28 3.20
N PHE A 48 7.77 -14.98 2.87
CA PHE A 48 6.72 -14.08 3.35
C PHE A 48 5.36 -14.37 2.71
N ALA A 49 5.31 -14.59 1.39
CA ALA A 49 4.08 -14.96 0.69
C ALA A 49 3.48 -16.28 1.24
N GLU A 50 4.32 -17.25 1.60
CA GLU A 50 3.89 -18.50 2.23
C GLU A 50 3.19 -18.28 3.57
N ILE A 51 3.62 -17.29 4.38
CA ILE A 51 2.95 -16.92 5.63
C ILE A 51 1.52 -16.43 5.33
N VAL A 52 1.38 -15.52 4.36
CA VAL A 52 0.09 -14.99 3.93
C VAL A 52 -0.80 -16.11 3.39
N GLY A 53 -0.27 -16.95 2.50
CA GLY A 53 -0.99 -18.10 1.94
C GLY A 53 -1.40 -19.13 3.01
N ALA A 54 -0.55 -19.38 4.01
CA ALA A 54 -0.87 -20.24 5.14
C ALA A 54 -2.01 -19.64 5.99
N ALA A 55 -1.98 -18.33 6.24
CA ALA A 55 -3.04 -17.63 6.94
C ALA A 55 -4.38 -17.76 6.20
N LYS A 56 -4.40 -17.57 4.87
CA LYS A 56 -5.60 -17.71 4.04
C LYS A 56 -6.26 -19.09 4.10
N ARG A 57 -5.47 -20.14 4.35
CA ARG A 57 -5.96 -21.52 4.50
C ARG A 57 -6.26 -21.91 5.94
N SER A 58 -5.87 -21.09 6.92
CA SER A 58 -5.99 -21.40 8.34
C SER A 58 -7.29 -20.87 8.91
N ARG A 59 -8.12 -21.78 9.45
CA ARG A 59 -9.35 -21.39 10.16
C ARG A 59 -9.08 -20.38 11.27
N THR A 60 -7.96 -20.53 11.99
CA THR A 60 -7.59 -19.62 13.10
C THR A 60 -7.33 -18.20 12.61
N ALA A 61 -6.86 -18.00 11.38
CA ALA A 61 -6.61 -16.67 10.83
C ALA A 61 -7.82 -16.12 10.07
N THR A 62 -8.71 -16.97 9.58
CA THR A 62 -9.90 -16.58 8.79
C THR A 62 -11.18 -16.47 9.63
N THR A 63 -11.11 -16.59 10.95
CA THR A 63 -12.24 -16.36 11.87
C THR A 63 -11.85 -15.33 12.91
N GLU A 64 -12.84 -14.62 13.44
CA GLU A 64 -12.64 -13.66 14.53
C GLU A 64 -11.99 -14.34 15.74
N ASP A 65 -10.99 -13.67 16.31
CA ASP A 65 -10.39 -14.05 17.59
C ASP A 65 -11.19 -13.48 18.78
N ARG A 66 -10.64 -13.60 20.00
CA ARG A 66 -11.30 -13.13 21.24
C ARG A 66 -11.57 -11.62 21.24
N ASP A 67 -10.79 -10.87 20.45
CA ASP A 67 -10.84 -9.42 20.35
C ASP A 67 -11.67 -8.99 19.11
N GLY A 68 -12.30 -9.96 18.42
CA GLY A 68 -13.14 -9.74 17.24
C GLY A 68 -12.35 -9.52 15.96
N ILE A 69 -11.04 -9.82 15.95
CA ILE A 69 -10.14 -9.52 14.84
C ILE A 69 -10.02 -10.72 13.90
N VAL A 70 -10.21 -10.49 12.60
CA VAL A 70 -9.86 -11.47 11.56
C VAL A 70 -8.47 -11.13 11.01
N ARG A 71 -7.50 -12.02 11.25
CA ARG A 71 -6.11 -11.75 10.89
C ARG A 71 -5.82 -11.90 9.40
N SER A 72 -6.55 -12.77 8.71
CA SER A 72 -6.42 -12.95 7.27
C SER A 72 -7.40 -12.03 6.55
N GLN A 73 -6.89 -11.02 5.86
CA GLN A 73 -7.68 -10.00 5.16
C GLN A 73 -7.37 -10.01 3.66
N VAL A 74 -8.16 -9.24 2.91
CA VAL A 74 -7.98 -9.02 1.47
C VAL A 74 -8.08 -7.53 1.20
N PHE A 75 -7.06 -6.97 0.57
CA PHE A 75 -7.07 -5.61 0.06
C PHE A 75 -7.14 -5.63 -1.47
N GLU A 76 -7.30 -4.47 -2.10
CA GLU A 76 -7.23 -4.38 -3.57
C GLU A 76 -5.91 -4.91 -4.09
N GLU A 77 -4.83 -4.53 -3.42
CA GLU A 77 -3.45 -4.83 -3.75
C GLU A 77 -3.08 -6.30 -3.63
N GLY A 78 -3.69 -7.04 -2.69
CA GLY A 78 -3.18 -8.36 -2.30
C GLY A 78 -3.86 -9.00 -1.11
N ASP A 79 -3.46 -10.23 -0.82
CA ASP A 79 -3.85 -10.94 0.39
C ASP A 79 -2.99 -10.47 1.58
N VAL A 80 -3.61 -10.35 2.76
CA VAL A 80 -2.99 -9.76 3.93
C VAL A 80 -3.05 -10.71 5.12
N TYR A 81 -1.98 -10.71 5.92
CA TYR A 81 -1.96 -11.32 7.24
C TYR A 81 -1.49 -10.32 8.30
N LEU A 82 -2.33 -10.10 9.32
CA LEU A 82 -1.99 -9.34 10.52
C LEU A 82 -0.99 -10.12 11.39
N LEU A 83 0.26 -9.67 11.38
CA LEU A 83 1.31 -10.20 12.26
C LEU A 83 1.01 -9.81 13.71
N ASP A 84 0.81 -8.52 13.93
CA ASP A 84 0.57 -7.95 15.25
C ASP A 84 -0.68 -7.09 15.21
N THR A 85 -1.48 -7.25 16.26
CA THR A 85 -2.64 -6.41 16.53
C THR A 85 -2.25 -5.40 17.60
N PRO A 86 -2.98 -4.27 17.69
CA PRO A 86 -2.77 -3.31 18.75
C PRO A 86 -3.04 -3.96 20.11
N PHE A 87 -2.37 -3.49 21.15
CA PHE A 87 -2.60 -3.93 22.52
C PHE A 87 -2.42 -2.77 23.51
N ASP A 88 -2.74 -3.00 24.78
CA ASP A 88 -2.65 -1.97 25.82
C ASP A 88 -1.27 -1.29 25.80
N ASP A 89 -1.27 0.05 25.76
CA ASP A 89 -0.10 0.92 25.67
C ASP A 89 0.74 0.81 24.36
N PHE A 90 0.32 0.00 23.38
CA PHE A 90 0.97 -0.10 22.07
C PHE A 90 -0.06 -0.10 20.93
N PHE A 91 -0.19 1.08 20.32
CA PHE A 91 -1.25 1.44 19.38
C PHE A 91 -0.83 1.27 17.91
N ALA A 92 0.13 0.40 17.62
CA ALA A 92 0.53 0.09 16.26
C ALA A 92 0.12 -1.33 15.92
N ASP A 93 -0.37 -1.53 14.71
CA ASP A 93 -0.50 -2.85 14.12
C ASP A 93 0.54 -3.05 13.03
N ARG A 94 0.67 -4.32 12.62
CA ARG A 94 1.61 -4.72 11.59
C ARG A 94 1.04 -5.84 10.77
N TYR A 95 1.23 -5.75 9.46
CA TYR A 95 0.81 -6.78 8.54
C TYR A 95 1.86 -7.07 7.48
N VAL A 96 1.78 -8.28 6.93
CA VAL A 96 2.46 -8.65 5.69
C VAL A 96 1.40 -8.85 4.62
N MET A 97 1.69 -8.37 3.41
CA MET A 97 0.82 -8.55 2.25
C MET A 97 1.60 -9.18 1.11
N ASP A 98 0.98 -10.17 0.49
CA ASP A 98 1.40 -10.76 -0.78
C ASP A 98 0.64 -10.04 -1.90
N PHE A 99 1.36 -9.30 -2.74
CA PHE A 99 0.73 -8.50 -3.80
C PHE A 99 0.23 -9.39 -4.93
N TYR A 100 -0.93 -9.01 -5.45
CA TYR A 100 -1.38 -9.47 -6.75
C TYR A 100 -0.61 -8.78 -7.87
N ASN A 101 -0.21 -9.57 -8.88
CA ASN A 101 0.32 -9.06 -10.12
C ASN A 101 -0.78 -8.31 -10.90
N VAL A 102 -0.58 -7.02 -11.17
CA VAL A 102 -1.60 -6.19 -11.85
C VAL A 102 -1.95 -6.71 -13.25
N ARG A 103 -1.02 -7.42 -13.91
CA ARG A 103 -1.26 -8.05 -15.21
C ARG A 103 -2.30 -9.16 -15.15
N GLU A 104 -2.26 -9.95 -14.10
CA GLU A 104 -3.21 -11.05 -13.88
C GLU A 104 -4.55 -10.53 -13.37
N ARG A 105 -4.53 -9.49 -12.52
CA ARG A 105 -5.73 -8.79 -12.08
C ARG A 105 -6.46 -8.04 -13.20
N GLY A 106 -5.72 -7.56 -14.20
CA GLY A 106 -6.25 -6.70 -15.26
C GLY A 106 -6.54 -5.26 -14.82
N VAL A 107 -6.33 -4.91 -13.55
CA VAL A 107 -6.61 -3.59 -12.97
C VAL A 107 -5.48 -3.11 -12.06
N CYS A 108 -5.31 -1.80 -11.97
CA CYS A 108 -4.46 -1.14 -10.96
C CYS A 108 -5.24 -0.95 -9.65
N SER A 109 -4.55 -0.92 -8.51
CA SER A 109 -5.16 -0.49 -7.25
C SER A 109 -5.44 1.01 -7.26
N ARG A 110 -6.44 1.48 -6.50
CA ARG A 110 -6.78 2.90 -6.42
C ARG A 110 -5.75 3.69 -5.61
N MET A 111 -5.46 4.92 -6.05
CA MET A 111 -4.70 5.83 -5.22
C MET A 111 -5.52 6.21 -3.99
N HIS A 112 -4.88 6.24 -2.83
CA HIS A 112 -5.56 6.52 -1.58
C HIS A 112 -4.61 7.21 -0.59
N LEU A 113 -5.19 7.76 0.48
CA LEU A 113 -4.45 8.25 1.64
C LEU A 113 -4.95 7.54 2.89
N HIS A 114 -4.13 7.59 3.94
CA HIS A 114 -4.50 7.16 5.30
C HIS A 114 -4.49 8.37 6.23
N THR A 115 -5.38 8.39 7.21
CA THR A 115 -5.41 9.45 8.24
C THR A 115 -4.28 9.27 9.26
N GLY A 116 -3.80 8.03 9.47
CA GLY A 116 -2.59 7.70 10.21
C GLY A 116 -1.31 7.69 9.35
N LEU A 117 -0.15 7.76 10.01
CA LEU A 117 1.14 7.56 9.36
C LEU A 117 1.43 6.08 9.11
N ARG A 118 2.26 5.78 8.11
CA ARG A 118 2.66 4.40 7.79
C ARG A 118 4.15 4.26 7.56
N PHE A 119 4.65 3.09 7.88
CA PHE A 119 5.97 2.63 7.46
C PHE A 119 5.81 1.35 6.66
N VAL A 120 6.31 1.34 5.43
CA VAL A 120 6.16 0.21 4.51
C VAL A 120 7.53 -0.21 4.01
N ARG A 121 7.86 -1.50 4.17
CA ARG A 121 8.98 -2.13 3.48
C ARG A 121 8.45 -2.88 2.28
N MET A 122 8.82 -2.43 1.09
CA MET A 122 8.52 -3.07 -0.19
C MET A 122 9.66 -4.02 -0.55
N MET A 123 9.31 -5.26 -0.89
CA MET A 123 10.25 -6.32 -1.23
C MET A 123 9.88 -6.92 -2.57
N THR A 124 10.87 -7.04 -3.45
CA THR A 124 10.69 -7.58 -4.81
C THR A 124 11.64 -8.74 -5.06
N GLY A 125 11.14 -9.77 -5.72
CA GLY A 125 11.91 -10.89 -6.25
C GLY A 125 12.41 -10.64 -7.68
N PRO A 126 12.93 -11.70 -8.33
CA PRO A 126 13.30 -11.65 -9.74
C PRO A 126 12.13 -11.22 -10.62
N GLU A 127 12.46 -10.50 -11.70
CA GLU A 127 11.51 -10.04 -12.74
C GLU A 127 10.33 -9.18 -12.25
N THR A 128 10.28 -8.87 -10.95
CA THR A 128 9.17 -8.18 -10.31
C THR A 128 9.54 -6.75 -9.97
N ARG A 129 8.60 -5.82 -10.16
CA ARG A 129 8.75 -4.41 -9.79
C ARG A 129 7.54 -3.98 -8.98
N ILE A 130 7.70 -2.93 -8.16
CA ILE A 130 6.57 -2.22 -7.59
C ILE A 130 6.62 -0.79 -8.10
N ARG A 131 5.54 -0.36 -8.74
CA ARG A 131 5.29 1.05 -9.06
C ARG A 131 4.60 1.68 -7.87
N VAL A 132 5.24 2.71 -7.33
CA VAL A 132 4.68 3.57 -6.28
C VAL A 132 4.29 4.89 -6.91
N SER A 133 3.06 5.34 -6.70
CA SER A 133 2.59 6.63 -7.23
C SER A 133 2.12 7.56 -6.10
N SER A 134 2.18 8.87 -6.30
CA SER A 134 1.69 9.90 -5.37
C SER A 134 1.30 11.18 -6.12
N LEU A 135 0.52 12.06 -5.49
CA LEU A 135 0.19 13.40 -6.01
C LEU A 135 1.25 14.46 -5.67
N SER A 136 2.30 14.07 -4.94
CA SER A 136 3.47 14.88 -4.65
C SER A 136 4.77 14.16 -5.01
N PRO A 137 5.86 14.89 -5.29
CA PRO A 137 7.18 14.29 -5.52
C PRO A 137 7.66 13.50 -4.30
N PHE A 138 8.42 12.43 -4.54
CA PHE A 138 9.06 11.65 -3.49
C PHE A 138 10.31 12.36 -2.96
N GLU A 139 10.61 12.17 -1.67
CA GLU A 139 11.92 12.48 -1.10
C GLU A 139 12.74 11.19 -0.99
N VAL A 140 13.69 11.00 -1.91
CA VAL A 140 14.56 9.82 -1.90
C VAL A 140 15.78 10.08 -1.00
N THR A 141 15.88 9.34 0.10
CA THR A 141 17.03 9.35 0.99
C THR A 141 18.15 8.49 0.38
N ASN A 142 19.02 9.13 -0.40
CA ASN A 142 20.21 8.52 -0.98
C ASN A 142 21.47 9.10 -0.33
N VAL A 143 22.31 8.22 0.23
CA VAL A 143 23.61 8.58 0.80
C VAL A 143 24.70 7.98 -0.10
N PRO A 144 25.40 8.80 -0.92
CA PRO A 144 26.42 8.31 -1.84
C PRO A 144 27.46 7.43 -1.16
N GLY A 145 27.67 6.23 -1.71
CA GLY A 145 28.61 5.24 -1.16
C GLY A 145 28.07 4.38 -0.02
N VAL A 146 26.83 4.63 0.45
CA VAL A 146 26.16 3.85 1.51
C VAL A 146 24.90 3.18 0.95
N THR A 147 24.00 3.95 0.33
CA THR A 147 22.78 3.39 -0.25
C THR A 147 23.09 2.66 -1.57
N PRO A 148 22.47 1.49 -1.80
CA PRO A 148 22.87 0.56 -2.86
C PRO A 148 22.43 0.97 -4.27
N PHE A 149 21.39 1.80 -4.40
CA PHE A 149 20.85 2.27 -5.67
C PHE A 149 19.98 3.51 -5.46
N VAL A 150 19.64 4.19 -6.56
CA VAL A 150 18.62 5.24 -6.60
C VAL A 150 17.43 4.70 -7.41
N PRO A 151 16.20 4.70 -6.86
CA PRO A 151 15.01 4.32 -7.60
C PRO A 151 14.80 5.22 -8.81
N ARG A 152 14.20 4.68 -9.86
CA ARG A 152 13.86 5.47 -11.04
C ARG A 152 12.56 6.22 -10.77
N GLU A 153 12.57 7.53 -11.01
CA GLU A 153 11.42 8.42 -10.85
C GLU A 153 10.94 8.92 -12.22
N PHE A 154 9.63 9.13 -12.36
CA PHE A 154 9.03 9.73 -13.56
C PHE A 154 7.65 10.32 -13.26
N GLU A 155 7.16 11.18 -14.13
CA GLU A 155 5.85 11.81 -14.03
C GLU A 155 4.96 11.35 -15.20
N ASP A 156 3.67 11.20 -14.93
CA ASP A 156 2.64 11.04 -15.96
C ASP A 156 1.34 11.73 -15.56
N GLU A 157 0.31 11.67 -16.42
CA GLU A 157 -1.03 12.14 -16.06
C GLU A 157 -1.76 11.06 -15.26
N LEU A 158 -2.42 11.47 -14.18
CA LEU A 158 -3.28 10.61 -13.37
C LEU A 158 -4.45 10.09 -14.25
N PRO A 159 -4.56 8.77 -14.48
CA PRO A 159 -5.50 8.21 -15.46
C PRO A 159 -6.98 8.31 -15.05
N ASP A 160 -7.21 8.42 -13.75
CA ASP A 160 -8.50 8.42 -13.05
C ASP A 160 -8.94 9.83 -12.61
N ALA A 161 -8.33 10.87 -13.18
CA ALA A 161 -8.79 12.24 -12.95
C ALA A 161 -10.18 12.48 -13.60
N PRO A 162 -11.06 13.29 -12.98
CA PRO A 162 -12.35 13.64 -13.57
C PRO A 162 -12.23 14.25 -14.96
N GLU A 163 -13.29 14.14 -15.78
CA GLU A 163 -13.30 14.69 -17.14
C GLU A 163 -12.90 16.17 -17.16
N GLY A 164 -11.92 16.51 -18.03
CA GLY A 164 -11.40 17.87 -18.15
C GLY A 164 -10.38 18.28 -17.08
N VAL A 165 -10.12 17.43 -16.08
CA VAL A 165 -9.10 17.66 -15.05
C VAL A 165 -7.81 16.95 -15.46
N ARG A 166 -6.69 17.67 -15.41
CA ARG A 166 -5.35 17.09 -15.55
C ARG A 166 -4.60 17.21 -14.23
N ARG A 167 -4.05 16.10 -13.75
CA ARG A 167 -3.23 16.05 -12.54
C ARG A 167 -1.94 15.29 -12.82
N THR A 168 -0.83 15.86 -12.41
CA THR A 168 0.46 15.17 -12.43
C THR A 168 0.46 14.10 -11.36
N ARG A 169 0.81 12.87 -11.77
CA ARG A 169 1.11 11.75 -10.89
C ARG A 169 2.62 11.57 -10.89
N TYR A 170 3.21 11.61 -9.70
CA TYR A 170 4.63 11.33 -9.49
C TYR A 170 4.78 9.85 -9.22
N ASN A 171 5.78 9.22 -9.85
CA ASN A 171 5.99 7.79 -9.78
C ASN A 171 7.42 7.46 -9.42
N LEU A 172 7.57 6.39 -8.65
CA LEU A 172 8.84 5.77 -8.29
C LEU A 172 8.77 4.27 -8.54
N VAL A 173 9.86 3.71 -9.08
CA VAL A 173 9.94 2.26 -9.35
C VAL A 173 10.89 1.59 -8.37
N VAL A 174 10.34 0.67 -7.57
CA VAL A 174 11.12 -0.32 -6.82
C VAL A 174 11.63 -1.37 -7.83
N PRO A 175 12.96 -1.49 -8.01
CA PRO A 175 13.54 -2.39 -9.00
C PRO A 175 13.48 -3.86 -8.55
N PRO A 176 13.69 -4.84 -9.45
CA PRO A 176 13.74 -6.25 -9.07
C PRO A 176 14.85 -6.58 -8.08
N CYS A 177 14.59 -7.61 -7.26
CA CYS A 177 15.48 -8.13 -6.23
C CYS A 177 15.91 -7.08 -5.19
N SER A 178 15.02 -6.15 -4.84
CA SER A 178 15.36 -5.03 -3.96
C SER A 178 14.37 -4.84 -2.82
N PHE A 179 14.89 -4.33 -1.70
CA PHE A 179 14.09 -3.87 -0.57
C PHE A 179 14.19 -2.35 -0.49
N VAL A 180 13.04 -1.71 -0.38
CA VAL A 180 12.90 -0.26 -0.29
C VAL A 180 11.93 0.06 0.83
N ASP A 181 12.33 0.92 1.75
CA ASP A 181 11.48 1.41 2.82
C ASP A 181 10.82 2.72 2.40
N MET A 182 9.59 2.94 2.84
CA MET A 182 8.82 4.14 2.59
C MET A 182 8.11 4.58 3.85
N GLN A 183 8.28 5.85 4.21
CA GLN A 183 7.51 6.53 5.24
C GLN A 183 6.42 7.35 4.55
N ILE A 184 5.17 7.12 4.96
CA ILE A 184 3.98 7.77 4.42
C ILE A 184 3.43 8.66 5.53
N PRO A 185 3.56 9.99 5.44
CA PRO A 185 2.97 10.90 6.41
C PRO A 185 1.43 10.84 6.35
N ARG A 186 0.79 11.27 7.44
CA ARG A 186 -0.67 11.39 7.52
C ARG A 186 -1.23 12.20 6.35
N GLY A 187 -2.28 11.71 5.73
CA GLY A 187 -2.98 12.39 4.66
C GLY A 187 -2.19 12.50 3.35
N VAL A 188 -1.07 11.77 3.19
CA VAL A 188 -0.31 11.76 1.94
C VAL A 188 -0.78 10.61 1.05
N SER A 189 -1.13 10.96 -0.18
CA SER A 189 -1.55 10.03 -1.21
C SER A 189 -0.43 9.07 -1.61
N HIS A 190 -0.80 7.83 -1.83
CA HIS A 190 0.06 6.80 -2.39
C HIS A 190 -0.76 5.74 -3.13
N GLN A 191 -0.08 4.98 -3.96
CA GLN A 191 -0.65 3.87 -4.73
C GLN A 191 0.46 2.85 -4.95
N PHE A 192 0.18 1.57 -4.69
CA PHE A 192 1.14 0.49 -4.92
C PHE A 192 0.61 -0.47 -5.99
N ASN A 193 1.43 -0.75 -7.00
CA ASN A 193 1.10 -1.70 -8.05
C ASN A 193 2.29 -2.64 -8.30
N ALA A 194 2.12 -3.93 -8.02
CA ALA A 194 3.11 -4.95 -8.32
C ALA A 194 3.02 -5.41 -9.77
N ILE A 195 4.16 -5.47 -10.45
CA ILE A 195 4.31 -5.90 -11.83
C ILE A 195 5.24 -7.11 -11.80
N GLY A 196 4.66 -8.31 -11.78
CA GLY A 196 5.36 -9.59 -11.53
C GLY A 196 4.80 -10.32 -10.29
N GLU A 197 5.17 -11.59 -10.16
CA GLU A 197 4.57 -12.53 -9.17
C GLU A 197 5.22 -12.48 -7.78
N HIS A 198 6.31 -11.75 -7.59
CA HIS A 198 7.16 -11.88 -6.41
C HIS A 198 7.29 -10.55 -5.67
N ALA A 199 6.15 -9.97 -5.29
CA ALA A 199 6.09 -8.69 -4.59
C ALA A 199 5.40 -8.86 -3.24
N VAL A 200 6.05 -8.40 -2.17
CA VAL A 200 5.52 -8.44 -0.81
C VAL A 200 5.75 -7.08 -0.15
N ILE A 201 4.82 -6.66 0.70
CA ILE A 201 5.11 -5.60 1.69
C ILE A 201 5.00 -6.10 3.12
N ASP A 202 5.81 -5.52 3.98
CA ASP A 202 5.70 -5.55 5.43
C ASP A 202 5.41 -4.13 5.88
N SER A 203 4.23 -3.92 6.46
CA SER A 203 3.72 -2.60 6.80
C SER A 203 3.47 -2.52 8.29
N VAL A 204 3.94 -1.44 8.90
CA VAL A 204 3.56 -1.01 10.24
C VAL A 204 2.64 0.18 10.10
N HIS A 205 1.58 0.18 10.91
CA HIS A 205 0.64 1.29 11.02
C HIS A 205 0.69 1.87 12.43
N PRO A 206 1.61 2.81 12.69
CA PRO A 206 1.80 3.32 14.03
C PRO A 206 0.62 4.08 14.59
N GLU A 207 -0.36 4.51 13.78
CA GLU A 207 -1.46 5.37 14.26
C GLU A 207 -2.85 4.94 13.78
N GLU A 208 -2.93 3.95 12.91
CA GLU A 208 -4.19 3.45 12.31
C GLU A 208 -5.05 2.70 13.33
N SER A 209 -4.39 2.11 14.33
CA SER A 209 -5.02 1.30 15.35
C SER A 209 -5.82 2.08 16.40
N ILE A 210 -5.52 3.37 16.59
CA ILE A 210 -6.20 4.19 17.60
C ILE A 210 -7.67 4.32 17.25
N GLU A 211 -8.00 4.51 15.97
CA GLU A 211 -9.39 4.73 15.53
C GLU A 211 -10.12 3.41 15.34
N THR A 212 -9.48 2.37 14.78
CA THR A 212 -10.09 1.04 14.64
C THR A 212 -10.47 0.44 16.01
N PHE A 213 -9.65 0.66 17.04
CA PHE A 213 -9.96 0.24 18.42
C PHE A 213 -10.98 1.16 19.11
N ARG A 214 -10.90 2.49 18.90
CA ARG A 214 -11.84 3.48 19.50
C ARG A 214 -13.25 3.35 18.92
N GLU A 215 -13.38 3.11 17.63
CA GLU A 215 -14.66 3.08 16.90
C GLU A 215 -15.31 1.68 16.91
N LYS A 216 -14.70 0.67 17.55
CA LYS A 216 -15.21 -0.70 17.65
C LYS A 216 -15.58 -1.29 16.28
N MET A 217 -14.74 -1.06 15.29
CA MET A 217 -14.96 -1.58 13.94
C MET A 217 -14.97 -3.11 13.98
N SER A 218 -16.11 -3.71 13.64
CA SER A 218 -16.27 -5.15 13.61
C SER A 218 -15.35 -5.78 12.56
N GLY A 219 -14.48 -6.72 12.96
CA GLY A 219 -13.61 -7.45 12.05
C GLY A 219 -12.27 -6.79 11.71
N TYR A 220 -11.94 -5.63 12.30
CA TYR A 220 -10.66 -4.92 12.09
C TYR A 220 -10.31 -4.75 10.60
N ARG A 221 -11.26 -4.33 9.77
CA ARG A 221 -10.95 -4.02 8.37
C ARG A 221 -10.09 -2.76 8.38
N MET A 222 -8.81 -2.90 8.05
CA MET A 222 -7.81 -1.83 7.90
C MET A 222 -8.12 -0.89 6.71
N MET A 223 -9.39 -0.73 6.38
CA MET A 223 -9.97 0.16 5.37
C MET A 223 -10.60 1.40 6.02
N ALA A 224 -10.65 1.43 7.36
CA ALA A 224 -11.17 2.49 8.20
C ALA A 224 -10.72 3.89 7.77
N GLN A 225 -9.43 4.00 7.48
CA GLN A 225 -8.75 5.25 7.22
C GLN A 225 -8.34 5.42 5.75
N THR A 226 -8.62 4.41 4.91
CA THR A 226 -8.39 4.49 3.47
C THR A 226 -9.43 5.43 2.87
N VAL A 227 -8.95 6.57 2.39
CA VAL A 227 -9.73 7.50 1.59
C VAL A 227 -9.27 7.35 0.16
N PHE A 228 -10.15 6.84 -0.69
CA PHE A 228 -9.84 6.65 -2.09
C PHE A 228 -9.92 7.98 -2.82
N LEU A 229 -9.04 8.13 -3.79
CA LEU A 229 -8.98 9.30 -4.66
C LEU A 229 -9.68 9.01 -6.00
N ALA A 230 -10.19 7.79 -6.21
CA ALA A 230 -10.93 7.44 -7.41
C ALA A 230 -12.14 6.57 -7.09
N GLU A 231 -13.17 6.71 -7.91
CA GLU A 231 -14.38 5.90 -7.84
C GLU A 231 -14.18 4.53 -8.49
N GLU A 232 -13.36 4.46 -9.55
CA GLU A 232 -13.16 3.25 -10.35
C GLU A 232 -11.71 2.75 -10.31
N LEU A 233 -11.54 1.44 -10.53
CA LEU A 233 -10.23 0.81 -10.68
C LEU A 233 -9.72 1.03 -12.11
N PRO A 234 -8.57 1.69 -12.33
CA PRO A 234 -8.00 1.87 -13.66
C PRO A 234 -7.60 0.52 -14.28
N SER A 235 -7.65 0.44 -15.62
CA SER A 235 -7.06 -0.69 -16.35
C SER A 235 -5.58 -0.86 -16.01
N SER A 236 -5.12 -2.11 -15.91
CA SER A 236 -3.71 -2.45 -15.68
C SER A 236 -2.74 -1.78 -16.65
N GLU A 237 -3.16 -1.47 -17.88
CA GLU A 237 -2.37 -0.73 -18.87
C GLU A 237 -1.81 0.61 -18.33
N ALA A 238 -2.53 1.23 -17.39
CA ALA A 238 -2.17 2.52 -16.79
C ALA A 238 -1.10 2.42 -15.70
N CYS A 239 -0.79 1.21 -15.20
CA CYS A 239 0.24 0.97 -14.19
C CYS A 239 1.34 0.01 -14.64
N GLU A 240 1.09 -0.93 -15.57
CA GLU A 240 2.08 -1.92 -16.00
C GLU A 240 3.13 -1.36 -16.97
N ASN A 241 2.75 -0.34 -17.75
CA ASN A 241 3.60 0.25 -18.76
C ASN A 241 4.49 1.30 -18.12
N LEU A 242 5.69 0.88 -17.75
CA LEU A 242 6.72 1.76 -17.22
C LEU A 242 7.44 2.44 -18.40
N PRO A 243 7.52 3.79 -18.47
CA PRO A 243 8.31 4.46 -19.50
C PRO A 243 9.75 3.95 -19.44
N THR A 244 10.38 3.80 -20.60
CA THR A 244 11.75 3.26 -20.71
C THR A 244 12.81 4.22 -20.20
#